data_AF-A0A1Y6HH83-F1
#
_entry.id   AF-A0A1Y6HH83-F1
#
_cell.length_a   1.000
_cell.length_b   1.000
_cell.length_c   1.000
_cell.angle_alpha   90.00
_cell.angle_beta   90.00
_cell.angle_gamma   90.00
#
_symmetry.space_group_name_H-M   'P 1'
#
loop_
_entity.id
_entity.type
_entity.pdbx_description
1 polymer ?
#
loop_
_entity_poly.entity_id
_entity_poly.type
_entity_poly.pdbx_seq_one_letter_code
_entity_poly.pdbx_strand_id
1 'polypeptide(L)'
;MSADPQLTAQLLRALVDAPGGVSLPRLCKELGVRMSVLLRTLAWLGAANLDGQPGLDWIRVEERCDRQFALLTPAGVAAHVQRVARSEQSRG
;
A
#
# COMPACT_ATOMS: atom_id res chain seq x y z
N MET A 1 -0.10 -16.12 -3.75
CA MET A 1 -0.74 -15.23 -4.74
C MET A 1 -0.43 -13.81 -4.32
N SER A 2 0.57 -13.15 -4.92
CA SER A 2 1.08 -11.84 -4.47
C SER A 2 0.14 -10.69 -4.88
N ALA A 3 0.26 -9.54 -4.22
CA ALA A 3 -0.31 -8.30 -4.72
C ALA A 3 0.26 -7.96 -6.11
N ASP A 4 -0.55 -7.34 -6.96
CA ASP A 4 -0.10 -6.85 -8.27
C ASP A 4 1.03 -5.81 -8.07
N PRO A 5 2.21 -5.99 -8.70
CA PRO A 5 3.37 -5.15 -8.43
C PRO A 5 3.19 -3.70 -8.90
N GLN A 6 2.44 -3.47 -9.98
CA GLN A 6 2.17 -2.13 -10.50
C GLN A 6 1.19 -1.38 -9.60
N LEU A 7 0.11 -2.03 -9.17
CA LEU A 7 -0.84 -1.49 -8.20
C LEU A 7 -0.16 -1.20 -6.86
N THR A 8 0.73 -2.10 -6.42
CA THR A 8 1.52 -1.88 -5.19
C THR A 8 2.38 -0.63 -5.31
N ALA A 9 3.10 -0.44 -6.42
CA ALA A 9 3.92 0.76 -6.63
C ALA A 9 3.09 2.06 -6.63
N GLN A 10 1.94 2.07 -7.33
CA GLN A 10 1.04 3.23 -7.35
C GLN A 10 0.45 3.53 -5.97
N LEU A 11 0.04 2.50 -5.22
CA LEU A 11 -0.47 2.65 -3.86
C LEU A 11 0.58 3.23 -2.91
N LEU A 12 1.80 2.68 -2.92
CA LEU A 12 2.90 3.20 -2.09
C LEU A 12 3.19 4.66 -2.45
N ARG A 13 3.20 5.01 -3.74
CA ARG A 13 3.42 6.39 -4.19
C ARG A 13 2.34 7.35 -3.67
N ALA A 14 1.06 6.98 -3.81
CA ALA A 14 -0.05 7.79 -3.32
C ALA A 14 0.02 8.04 -1.81
N LEU A 15 0.52 7.06 -1.04
CA LEU A 15 0.66 7.19 0.41
C LEU A 15 1.92 7.98 0.83
N VAL A 16 3.02 7.92 0.07
CA VAL A 16 4.22 8.75 0.32
C VAL A 16 3.87 10.24 0.22
N ASP A 17 3.06 10.61 -0.78
CA ASP A 17 2.65 11.99 -0.99
C ASP A 17 1.61 12.47 0.06
N ALA A 18 1.14 11.58 0.96
CA ALA A 18 0.13 11.85 1.96
C ALA A 18 0.45 11.18 3.33
N PRO A 19 1.38 11.75 4.13
CA PRO A 19 1.80 11.15 5.40
C PRO A 19 0.68 11.05 6.45
N GLY A 20 -0.38 11.86 6.33
CA GLY A 20 -1.57 11.77 7.19
C GLY A 20 -2.49 10.59 6.85
N GLY A 21 -2.20 9.84 5.79
CA GLY A 21 -3.03 8.76 5.28
C GLY A 21 -4.06 9.20 4.26
N VAL A 22 -4.48 8.26 3.42
CA VAL A 22 -5.48 8.47 2.37
C VAL A 22 -6.68 7.57 2.63
N SER A 23 -7.89 8.13 2.51
CA SER A 23 -9.11 7.34 2.71
C SER A 23 -9.25 6.24 1.65
N LEU A 24 -9.79 5.09 2.03
CA LEU A 24 -9.93 3.96 1.09
C LEU A 24 -10.75 4.30 -0.16
N PRO A 25 -11.88 5.05 -0.07
CA PRO A 25 -12.62 5.47 -1.26
C PRO A 25 -11.79 6.37 -2.19
N ARG A 26 -10.95 7.25 -1.62
CA ARG A 26 -10.06 8.11 -2.40
C ARG A 26 -8.97 7.30 -3.11
N LEU A 27 -8.38 6.31 -2.44
CA LEU A 27 -7.42 5.40 -3.06
C LEU A 27 -8.05 4.60 -4.20
N CYS A 28 -9.27 4.09 -4.04
CA CYS A 28 -9.98 3.41 -5.15
C CYS A 28 -10.11 4.32 -6.37
N LYS A 29 -10.44 5.61 -6.15
CA LYS A 29 -10.58 6.60 -7.22
C LYS A 29 -9.24 6.93 -7.89
N GLU A 30 -8.19 7.19 -7.11
CA GLU A 30 -6.87 7.57 -7.64
C GLU A 30 -6.19 6.42 -8.37
N LEU A 31 -6.35 5.18 -7.88
CA LEU A 31 -5.76 3.98 -8.46
C LEU A 31 -6.62 3.34 -9.57
N GLY A 32 -7.86 3.81 -9.75
CA GLY A 32 -8.79 3.25 -10.73
C GLY A 32 -9.21 1.81 -10.43
N VAL A 33 -9.22 1.38 -9.16
CA VAL A 33 -9.54 0.00 -8.75
C VAL A 33 -10.82 -0.10 -7.94
N ARG A 34 -11.42 -1.29 -7.94
CA ARG A 34 -12.57 -1.64 -7.08
C ARG A 34 -12.13 -1.79 -5.62
N MET A 35 -13.03 -1.50 -4.69
CA MET A 35 -12.80 -1.63 -3.24
C MET A 35 -12.29 -3.03 -2.84
N SER A 36 -12.87 -4.10 -3.38
CA SER A 36 -12.44 -5.47 -3.08
C SER A 36 -11.00 -5.78 -3.51
N VAL A 37 -10.55 -5.17 -4.60
CA VAL A 37 -9.16 -5.29 -5.08
C VAL A 37 -8.24 -4.52 -4.14
N LEU A 38 -8.61 -3.29 -3.76
CA LEU A 38 -7.85 -2.50 -2.80
C LEU A 38 -7.72 -3.22 -1.45
N LEU A 39 -8.82 -3.70 -0.87
CA LEU A 39 -8.81 -4.40 0.42
C LEU A 39 -7.95 -5.67 0.38
N ARG A 40 -8.01 -6.43 -0.72
CA ARG A 40 -7.14 -7.61 -0.90
C ARG A 40 -5.66 -7.20 -0.94
N THR A 41 -5.32 -6.15 -1.69
CA THR A 41 -3.94 -5.64 -1.74
C THR A 41 -3.50 -5.15 -0.35
N LEU A 42 -4.34 -4.42 0.37
CA LEU A 42 -4.04 -3.94 1.72
C LEU A 42 -3.86 -5.08 2.72
N ALA A 43 -4.65 -6.17 2.60
CA ALA A 43 -4.46 -7.35 3.43
C ALA A 43 -3.08 -7.97 3.24
N TRP A 44 -2.59 -8.05 2.00
CA TRP A 44 -1.24 -8.55 1.68
C TRP A 44 -0.11 -7.63 2.15
N LEU A 45 -0.32 -6.32 2.08
CA LEU A 45 0.72 -5.33 2.38
C LEU A 45 0.73 -4.87 3.84
N GLY A 46 -0.35 -5.13 4.59
CA GLY A 46 -0.45 -4.72 5.98
C GLY A 46 0.19 -5.71 6.94
N ALA A 47 -0.06 -5.49 8.23
CA ALA A 47 0.43 -6.36 9.30
C ALA A 47 -0.45 -7.61 9.53
N ALA A 48 -1.49 -7.81 8.73
CA ALA A 48 -2.38 -8.95 8.88
C ALA A 48 -1.59 -10.26 8.68
N ASN A 49 -1.67 -11.17 9.65
CA ASN A 49 -1.12 -12.50 9.50
C ASN A 49 -1.92 -13.25 8.41
N LEU A 50 -1.34 -13.38 7.23
CA LEU A 50 -1.90 -14.18 6.15
C LEU A 50 -1.18 -15.53 6.13
N ASP A 51 -1.93 -16.62 6.24
CA ASP A 51 -1.40 -17.99 6.20
C ASP A 51 -0.26 -18.26 7.19
N GLY A 52 -0.30 -17.62 8.37
CA GLY A 52 0.70 -17.79 9.43
C GLY A 52 2.02 -17.04 9.21
N GLN A 53 2.14 -16.25 8.14
CA GLN A 53 3.24 -15.31 7.94
C GLN A 53 2.82 -13.92 8.42
N PRO A 54 3.66 -13.22 9.22
CA PRO A 54 3.42 -11.82 9.51
C PRO A 54 3.39 -11.06 8.19
N GLY A 55 2.32 -10.28 7.99
CA GLY A 55 2.21 -9.43 6.82
C GLY A 55 3.39 -8.45 6.72
N LEU A 56 3.61 -7.89 5.54
CA LEU A 56 4.80 -7.08 5.25
C LEU A 56 4.91 -5.81 6.11
N ASP A 57 3.83 -5.44 6.79
CA ASP A 57 3.71 -4.24 7.62
C ASP A 57 4.12 -2.97 6.84
N TRP A 58 3.85 -2.91 5.54
CA TRP A 58 4.12 -1.74 4.71
C TRP A 58 3.01 -0.70 4.83
N ILE A 59 1.78 -1.14 5.09
CA ILE A 59 0.60 -0.28 5.16
C ILE A 59 -0.22 -0.59 6.41
N ARG A 60 -0.59 0.45 7.15
CA ARG A 60 -1.56 0.35 8.25
C ARG A 60 -2.89 0.93 7.81
N VAL A 61 -3.99 0.28 8.17
CA VAL A 61 -5.34 0.86 8.02
C VAL A 61 -5.81 1.32 9.40
N GLU A 62 -6.22 2.58 9.49
CA GLU A 62 -6.78 3.19 10.70
C GLU A 62 -8.23 3.61 10.46
N GLU A 63 -9.06 3.44 11.48
CA GLU A 63 -10.43 3.92 11.50
C GLU A 63 -10.49 5.28 12.21
N ARG A 64 -11.03 6.29 11.50
CA ARG A 64 -11.18 7.67 11.97
C ARG A 64 -12.57 8.16 11.63
N CYS A 65 -13.37 8.47 12.65
CA CYS A 65 -14.72 9.05 12.49
C CYS A 65 -15.53 8.34 11.39
N ASP A 66 -15.72 7.02 11.55
CA ASP A 66 -16.47 6.14 10.64
C ASP A 66 -15.87 5.98 9.22
N ARG A 67 -14.59 6.32 9.03
CA ARG A 67 -13.88 6.15 7.76
C ARG A 67 -12.56 5.45 7.95
N GLN A 68 -12.22 4.59 6.99
CA GLN A 68 -10.92 3.91 6.95
C GLN A 68 -9.91 4.69 6.12
N PHE A 69 -8.70 4.83 6.67
CA PHE A 69 -7.55 5.48 6.05
C PHE A 69 -6.39 4.50 5.99
N ALA A 70 -5.74 4.40 4.84
CA ALA A 70 -4.47 3.69 4.70
C ALA A 70 -3.32 4.67 4.92
N LEU A 71 -2.32 4.23 5.69
CA LEU A 71 -1.11 4.96 6.02
C LEU A 71 0.10 4.13 5.64
N LEU A 72 1.15 4.81 5.19
CA LEU A 72 2.43 4.17 4.98
C LEU A 72 3.17 4.04 6.31
N THR A 73 3.67 2.84 6.60
CA THR A 73 4.54 2.62 7.75
C THR A 73 6.00 2.96 7.39
N PRO A 74 6.91 3.04 8.37
CA PRO A 74 8.35 3.15 8.09
C PRO A 74 8.88 2.03 7.18
N ALA A 75 8.40 0.79 7.36
CA ALA A 75 8.79 -0.34 6.49
C ALA A 75 8.29 -0.16 5.05
N GLY A 76 7.08 0.40 4.88
CA GLY A 76 6.53 0.74 3.57
C GLY A 76 7.31 1.83 2.85
N VAL A 77 7.80 2.84 3.58
CA VAL A 77 8.69 3.88 3.04
C VAL A 77 9.98 3.27 2.51
N ALA A 78 10.65 2.43 3.31
CA ALA A 78 11.88 1.76 2.89
C ALA A 78 11.64 0.87 1.64
N ALA A 79 10.53 0.13 1.60
CA ALA A 79 10.15 -0.69 0.46
C ALA A 79 9.88 0.13 -0.81
N HIS A 80 9.29 1.33 -0.68
CA HIS A 80 9.10 2.26 -1.79
C HIS A 80 10.45 2.73 -2.35
N VAL A 81 11.37 3.19 -1.48
CA VAL A 81 12.71 3.65 -1.88
C VAL A 81 13.49 2.54 -2.59
N GLN A 82 13.49 1.32 -2.05
CA GLN A 82 14.16 0.18 -2.67
C GLN A 82 13.59 -0.18 -4.06
N ARG A 83 12.27 -0.04 -4.24
CA ARG A 83 11.60 -0.28 -5.53
C ARG A 83 11.95 0.77 -6.57
N VAL A 84 11.95 2.04 -6.19
CA VAL A 84 12.36 3.14 -7.08
C VAL A 84 13.80 2.93 -7.53
N ALA A 85 14.72 2.69 -6.58
CA ALA A 85 16.13 2.43 -6.89
C ALA A 85 16.31 1.23 -7.83
N ARG A 86 15.58 0.13 -7.62
CA ARG A 86 15.63 -1.04 -8.51
C ARG A 86 15.09 -0.74 -9.92
N SER A 87 14.04 0.07 -10.02
CA SER A 87 13.46 0.44 -11.32
C SER A 87 14.37 1.35 -12.15
N GLU A 88 15.17 2.20 -11.49
CA GLU A 88 16.19 3.03 -12.15
C GLU A 88 17.38 2.19 -12.61
N GLN A 89 17.74 1.16 -11.86
CA GLN A 89 18.88 0.29 -12.16
C GLN A 89 18.62 -0.70 -13.32
N SER A 90 17.36 -1.00 -13.65
CA SER A 90 16.99 -1.80 -14.84
C SER A 90 16.87 -0.99 -16.14
N ARG A 91 17.11 0.33 -16.09
CA ARG A 91 17.08 1.24 -17.24
C ARG A 91 18.46 1.64 -17.76
N GLY A 92 19.53 1.13 -17.15
CA GLY A 92 20.93 1.37 -17.51
C GLY A 92 21.56 0.22 -18.28
#